data_AF-B7FQK1-F1
#
_entry.id   AF-B7FQK1-F1
#
_cell.length_a   1.000
_cell.length_b   1.000
_cell.length_c   1.000
_cell.angle_alpha   90.00
_cell.angle_beta   90.00
_cell.angle_gamma   90.00
#
_symmetry.space_group_name_H-M   'P 1'
#
loop_
_entity.id
_entity.type
_entity.pdbx_description
1 polymer ?
#
loop_
_entity_poly.entity_id
_entity_poly.type
_entity_poly.pdbx_seq_one_letter_code
_entity_poly.pdbx_strand_id
1 'polypeptide(L)'
;ENAWQPQDYLPDLSQDNWHDSIKEVRAMAKEIPDELLVVLIGDMVTEEALPTYQTLLNTFEGCDDPTGTSESPWARWSRGWTSEENRHGDLLNKYLYLGGRCDMRNIEVTIQHLITNGFNPQARKDPYRGFVYTSFQERATKISHGNVGKLARTYGEKNLNKICAKIAGDEGRHEKAYQIFSEEILKRDPDGLIHVFGDMMRGQIVMPAEQMTDGKDPDLYDNFSMVAQKTGVYTALDYAEIIDHLVKRWDLEHLEGLSPAAEKEREYLCRLPERYRKLATRSMNKKKKVTEDEDPLKSFGWIYGRMA
;
A
#
# COMPACT_ATOMS: atom_id res chain seq x y z
N GLU A 1 -18.72 -13.71 8.71
CA GLU A 1 -20.15 -13.43 8.48
C GLU A 1 -20.47 -11.99 8.06
N ASN A 2 -20.06 -10.93 8.78
CA ASN A 2 -20.42 -9.53 8.41
C ASN A 2 -19.42 -8.83 7.46
N ALA A 3 -18.32 -9.50 7.09
CA ALA A 3 -17.32 -8.95 6.18
C ALA A 3 -17.84 -8.94 4.75
N TRP A 4 -17.56 -7.86 4.02
CA TRP A 4 -17.84 -7.79 2.59
C TRP A 4 -17.03 -8.85 1.84
N GLN A 5 -17.55 -9.36 0.74
CA GLN A 5 -16.88 -10.32 -0.13
C GLN A 5 -16.67 -9.75 -1.53
N PRO A 6 -15.65 -10.20 -2.29
CA PRO A 6 -15.42 -9.74 -3.66
C PRO A 6 -16.68 -9.81 -4.54
N GLN A 7 -17.49 -10.86 -4.37
CA GLN A 7 -18.72 -11.06 -5.14
C GLN A 7 -19.77 -9.94 -4.93
N ASP A 8 -19.73 -9.20 -3.82
CA ASP A 8 -20.64 -8.08 -3.54
C ASP A 8 -20.44 -6.91 -4.52
N TYR A 9 -19.31 -6.86 -5.23
CA TYR A 9 -18.91 -5.78 -6.14
C TYR A 9 -18.61 -6.24 -7.56
N LEU A 10 -18.77 -7.54 -7.83
CA LEU A 10 -18.53 -8.16 -9.13
C LEU A 10 -19.84 -8.68 -9.72
N PRO A 11 -19.95 -8.76 -11.06
CA PRO A 11 -21.07 -9.42 -11.72
C PRO A 11 -21.29 -10.85 -11.20
N ASP A 12 -22.54 -11.18 -10.87
CA ASP A 12 -22.93 -12.55 -10.52
C ASP A 12 -23.20 -13.33 -11.81
N LEU A 13 -22.29 -14.26 -12.11
CA LEU A 13 -22.35 -15.08 -13.33
C LEU A 13 -23.42 -16.17 -13.30
N SER A 14 -24.10 -16.37 -12.16
CA SER A 14 -25.24 -17.29 -12.04
C SER A 14 -26.57 -16.66 -12.47
N GLN A 15 -26.63 -15.33 -12.64
CA GLN A 15 -27.85 -14.62 -13.05
C GLN A 15 -28.01 -14.61 -14.56
N ASP A 16 -29.26 -14.66 -15.07
CA ASP A 16 -29.54 -14.66 -16.52
C ASP A 16 -28.96 -13.43 -17.26
N ASN A 17 -28.84 -12.29 -16.57
CA ASN A 17 -28.33 -11.04 -17.14
C ASN A 17 -26.79 -10.88 -17.03
N TRP A 18 -26.05 -11.93 -16.64
CA TRP A 18 -24.61 -11.83 -16.40
C TRP A 18 -23.84 -11.25 -17.58
N HIS A 19 -24.24 -11.59 -18.82
CA HIS A 19 -23.62 -11.08 -20.04
C HIS A 19 -23.67 -9.56 -20.12
N ASP A 20 -24.80 -8.94 -19.74
CA ASP A 20 -24.96 -7.49 -19.79
C ASP A 20 -24.19 -6.81 -18.66
N SER A 21 -24.19 -7.40 -17.47
CA SER A 21 -23.35 -6.94 -16.35
C SER A 21 -21.86 -6.91 -16.71
N ILE A 22 -21.37 -7.92 -17.45
CA ILE A 22 -19.98 -7.91 -17.97
C ILE A 22 -19.76 -6.80 -19.01
N LYS A 23 -20.72 -6.59 -19.92
CA LYS A 23 -20.61 -5.50 -20.91
C LYS A 23 -20.56 -4.13 -20.23
N GLU A 24 -21.32 -3.93 -19.17
CA GLU A 24 -21.31 -2.70 -18.38
C GLU A 24 -19.93 -2.47 -17.73
N VAL A 25 -19.36 -3.49 -17.07
CA VAL A 25 -17.99 -3.41 -16.51
C VAL A 25 -16.97 -3.03 -17.59
N ARG A 26 -17.03 -3.65 -18.76
CA ARG A 26 -16.09 -3.34 -19.87
C ARG A 26 -16.33 -1.98 -20.50
N ALA A 27 -17.57 -1.49 -20.51
CA ALA A 27 -17.88 -0.15 -21.00
C ALA A 27 -17.29 0.90 -20.06
N MET A 28 -17.50 0.73 -18.75
CA MET A 28 -17.01 1.66 -17.75
C MET A 28 -15.47 1.62 -17.61
N ALA A 29 -14.86 0.44 -17.69
CA ALA A 29 -13.40 0.29 -17.67
C ALA A 29 -12.68 0.98 -18.85
N LYS A 30 -13.37 1.28 -19.97
CA LYS A 30 -12.79 2.05 -21.09
C LYS A 30 -12.60 3.51 -20.78
N GLU A 31 -13.36 4.06 -19.83
CA GLU A 31 -13.28 5.46 -19.42
C GLU A 31 -12.07 5.73 -18.51
N ILE A 32 -11.45 4.68 -17.95
CA ILE A 32 -10.25 4.79 -17.13
C ILE A 32 -9.01 5.03 -18.02
N PRO A 33 -8.25 6.12 -17.82
CA PRO A 33 -7.00 6.36 -18.52
C PRO A 33 -5.95 5.30 -18.21
N ASP A 34 -5.02 5.07 -19.14
CA ASP A 34 -3.99 4.05 -18.98
C ASP A 34 -3.06 4.35 -17.80
N GLU A 35 -2.79 5.61 -17.47
CA GLU A 35 -2.00 5.99 -16.29
C GLU A 35 -2.65 5.54 -14.99
N LEU A 36 -3.96 5.77 -14.83
CA LEU A 36 -4.70 5.32 -13.66
C LEU A 36 -4.83 3.79 -13.64
N LEU A 37 -4.95 3.16 -14.81
CA LEU A 37 -4.99 1.71 -14.94
C LEU A 37 -3.67 1.06 -14.53
N VAL A 38 -2.52 1.62 -14.92
CA VAL A 38 -1.20 1.14 -14.50
C VAL A 38 -1.05 1.22 -12.98
N VAL A 39 -1.53 2.29 -12.36
CA VAL A 39 -1.48 2.43 -10.90
C VAL A 39 -2.36 1.40 -10.21
N LEU A 40 -3.60 1.21 -10.70
CA LEU A 40 -4.51 0.19 -10.19
C LEU A 40 -3.94 -1.23 -10.32
N ILE A 41 -3.20 -1.51 -11.40
CA ILE A 41 -2.51 -2.79 -11.58
C ILE A 41 -1.37 -2.94 -10.59
N GLY A 42 -0.55 -1.90 -10.37
CA GLY A 42 0.53 -1.93 -9.38
C GLY A 42 0.01 -2.13 -7.94
N ASP A 43 -1.09 -1.48 -7.58
CA ASP A 43 -1.79 -1.71 -6.32
C ASP A 43 -2.24 -3.18 -6.23
N MET A 44 -2.92 -3.72 -7.25
CA MET A 44 -3.38 -5.12 -7.27
C MET A 44 -2.23 -6.14 -7.18
N VAL A 45 -1.14 -5.92 -7.91
CA VAL A 45 0.06 -6.79 -7.86
C VAL A 45 0.66 -6.80 -6.46
N THR A 46 0.62 -5.67 -5.76
CA THR A 46 1.05 -5.57 -4.36
C THR A 46 0.12 -6.42 -3.48
N GLU A 47 -1.20 -6.29 -3.61
CA GLU A 47 -2.16 -7.10 -2.84
C GLU A 47 -1.97 -8.62 -3.03
N GLU A 48 -1.71 -9.06 -4.26
CA GLU A 48 -1.53 -10.48 -4.59
C GLU A 48 -0.25 -11.09 -4.00
N ALA A 49 0.72 -10.26 -3.56
CA ALA A 49 1.92 -10.72 -2.86
C ALA A 49 1.69 -11.01 -1.36
N LEU A 50 0.43 -11.11 -0.92
CA LEU A 50 0.01 -11.43 0.45
C LEU A 50 0.77 -12.58 1.14
N PRO A 51 1.13 -13.69 0.48
CA PRO A 51 1.92 -14.74 1.14
C PRO A 51 3.23 -14.22 1.75
N THR A 52 3.88 -13.25 1.09
CA THR A 52 5.10 -12.60 1.57
C THR A 52 4.82 -11.78 2.84
N TYR A 53 3.66 -11.13 2.94
CA TYR A 53 3.32 -10.26 4.07
C TYR A 53 2.94 -11.05 5.32
N GLN A 54 2.15 -12.12 5.16
CA GLN A 54 1.88 -13.06 6.26
C GLN A 54 3.18 -13.72 6.74
N THR A 55 4.08 -14.08 5.82
CA THR A 55 5.41 -14.62 6.17
C THR A 55 6.19 -13.63 7.02
N LEU A 56 6.22 -12.35 6.63
CA LEU A 56 6.87 -11.29 7.38
C LEU A 56 6.30 -11.17 8.82
N LEU A 57 4.97 -11.09 8.97
CA LEU A 57 4.33 -11.01 10.29
C LEU A 57 4.72 -12.20 11.17
N ASN A 58 4.76 -13.40 10.59
CA ASN A 58 5.15 -14.62 11.29
C ASN A 58 6.66 -14.74 11.54
N THR A 59 7.47 -13.76 11.14
CA THR A 59 8.89 -13.70 11.55
C THR A 59 9.12 -12.92 12.84
N PHE A 60 8.13 -12.15 13.32
CA PHE A 60 8.30 -11.30 14.49
C PHE A 60 8.36 -12.11 15.78
N GLU A 61 9.46 -11.96 16.51
CA GLU A 61 9.72 -12.74 17.71
C GLU A 61 8.65 -12.49 18.78
N GLY A 62 8.00 -13.56 19.24
CA GLY A 62 6.93 -13.51 20.24
C GLY A 62 5.56 -13.10 19.70
N CYS A 63 5.45 -12.82 18.39
CA CYS A 63 4.20 -12.52 17.69
C CYS A 63 3.91 -13.50 16.54
N ASP A 64 4.73 -14.54 16.38
CA ASP A 64 4.66 -15.52 15.31
C ASP A 64 3.56 -16.58 15.50
N ASP A 65 3.28 -17.31 14.42
CA ASP A 65 2.38 -18.46 14.41
C ASP A 65 3.17 -19.75 14.10
N PRO A 66 3.72 -20.43 15.12
CA PRO A 66 4.63 -21.56 14.92
C PRO A 66 3.93 -22.82 14.42
N THR A 67 2.60 -22.92 14.50
CA THR A 67 1.84 -24.12 14.13
C THR A 67 0.85 -23.90 12.99
N GLY A 68 0.67 -22.64 12.54
CA GLY A 68 -0.41 -22.24 11.63
C GLY A 68 -1.80 -22.24 12.27
N THR A 69 -1.88 -22.60 13.55
CA THR A 69 -3.11 -22.78 14.33
C THR A 69 -2.93 -22.33 15.78
N SER A 70 -1.87 -21.60 16.08
CA SER A 70 -1.63 -21.12 17.44
C SER A 70 -2.81 -20.27 17.91
N GLU A 71 -3.25 -20.50 19.14
CA GLU A 71 -4.34 -19.76 19.78
C GLU A 71 -3.88 -18.42 20.38
N SER A 72 -2.59 -18.08 20.23
CA SER A 72 -2.08 -16.78 20.68
C SER A 72 -2.86 -15.64 20.00
N PRO A 73 -3.14 -14.53 20.71
CA PRO A 73 -3.80 -13.38 20.10
C PRO A 73 -3.07 -12.84 18.86
N TRP A 74 -1.74 -12.91 18.85
CA TRP A 74 -0.91 -12.50 17.71
C TRP A 74 -1.09 -13.39 16.50
N ALA A 75 -1.09 -14.72 16.68
CA ALA A 75 -1.31 -15.67 15.59
C ALA A 75 -2.75 -15.54 15.05
N ARG A 76 -3.74 -15.36 15.93
CA ARG A 76 -5.13 -15.08 15.53
C ARG A 76 -5.26 -13.76 14.76
N TRP A 77 -4.54 -12.71 15.17
CA TRP A 77 -4.48 -11.45 14.42
C TRP A 77 -3.84 -11.66 13.05
N SER A 78 -2.65 -12.28 12.96
CA SER A 78 -1.95 -12.56 11.71
C SER A 78 -2.85 -13.29 10.70
N ARG A 79 -3.50 -14.39 11.12
CA ARG A 79 -4.44 -15.14 10.25
C ARG A 79 -5.70 -14.34 9.92
N GLY A 80 -6.25 -13.60 10.90
CA GLY A 80 -7.45 -12.77 10.72
C GLY A 80 -7.22 -11.64 9.72
N TRP A 81 -6.15 -10.85 9.92
CA TRP A 81 -5.68 -9.82 8.99
C TRP A 81 -5.46 -10.41 7.60
N THR A 82 -4.71 -11.51 7.48
CA THR A 82 -4.44 -12.17 6.18
C THR A 82 -5.74 -12.58 5.48
N SER A 83 -6.72 -13.10 6.22
CA SER A 83 -8.02 -13.46 5.65
C SER A 83 -8.82 -12.24 5.15
N GLU A 84 -8.63 -11.08 5.78
CA GLU A 84 -9.23 -9.83 5.33
C GLU A 84 -8.54 -9.31 4.07
N GLU A 85 -7.20 -9.27 4.06
CA GLU A 85 -6.35 -8.83 2.95
C GLU A 85 -6.56 -9.64 1.66
N ASN A 86 -6.74 -10.96 1.78
CA ASN A 86 -6.92 -11.83 0.61
C ASN A 86 -8.05 -11.34 -0.31
N ARG A 87 -9.10 -10.74 0.27
CA ARG A 87 -10.26 -10.24 -0.48
C ARG A 87 -9.91 -9.04 -1.36
N HIS A 88 -8.84 -8.28 -1.05
CA HIS A 88 -8.44 -7.10 -1.80
C HIS A 88 -7.87 -7.50 -3.16
N GLY A 89 -6.84 -8.35 -3.17
CA GLY A 89 -6.28 -8.95 -4.39
C GLY A 89 -7.35 -9.68 -5.19
N ASP A 90 -8.15 -10.53 -4.54
CA ASP A 90 -9.24 -11.28 -5.19
C ASP A 90 -10.23 -10.39 -5.95
N LEU A 91 -10.59 -9.23 -5.38
CA LEU A 91 -11.55 -8.31 -5.97
C LEU A 91 -10.91 -7.52 -7.12
N LEU A 92 -9.72 -6.97 -6.91
CA LEU A 92 -9.01 -6.18 -7.92
C LEU A 92 -8.60 -7.04 -9.12
N ASN A 93 -8.12 -8.27 -8.90
CA ASN A 93 -7.78 -9.22 -9.95
C ASN A 93 -8.98 -9.50 -10.86
N LYS A 94 -10.10 -9.92 -10.28
CA LYS A 94 -11.32 -10.23 -11.04
C LYS A 94 -11.87 -8.98 -11.73
N TYR A 95 -11.81 -7.81 -11.11
CA TYR A 95 -12.21 -6.55 -11.75
C TYR A 95 -11.36 -6.27 -13.00
N LEU A 96 -10.02 -6.32 -12.90
CA LEU A 96 -9.10 -6.09 -14.01
C LEU A 96 -9.27 -7.14 -15.13
N TYR A 97 -9.42 -8.41 -14.75
CA TYR A 97 -9.71 -9.51 -15.66
C TYR A 97 -10.99 -9.28 -16.48
N LEU A 98 -12.11 -8.95 -15.80
CA LEU A 98 -13.40 -8.70 -16.44
C LEU A 98 -13.39 -7.43 -17.29
N GLY A 99 -12.67 -6.39 -16.86
CA GLY A 99 -12.54 -5.13 -17.59
C GLY A 99 -11.86 -5.29 -18.96
N GLY A 100 -10.95 -6.26 -19.09
CA GLY A 100 -10.36 -6.65 -20.37
C GLY A 100 -9.52 -5.54 -21.03
N ARG A 101 -8.95 -4.65 -20.22
CA ARG A 101 -8.05 -3.56 -20.64
C ARG A 101 -6.56 -3.89 -20.44
N CYS A 102 -6.26 -5.00 -19.77
CA CYS A 102 -4.93 -5.36 -19.26
C CYS A 102 -4.44 -6.69 -19.80
N ASP A 103 -3.12 -6.83 -19.96
CA ASP A 103 -2.47 -8.11 -20.24
C ASP A 103 -2.33 -8.92 -18.94
N MET A 104 -3.39 -9.66 -18.59
CA MET A 104 -3.41 -10.47 -17.36
C MET A 104 -2.26 -11.47 -17.30
N ARG A 105 -1.78 -11.99 -18.44
CA ARG A 105 -0.63 -12.91 -18.45
C ARG A 105 0.65 -12.22 -17.99
N ASN A 106 0.89 -10.98 -18.44
CA ASN A 106 2.06 -10.21 -18.01
C ASN A 106 1.95 -9.84 -16.51
N ILE A 107 0.75 -9.50 -16.05
CA ILE A 107 0.47 -9.22 -14.63
C ILE A 107 0.70 -10.46 -13.76
N GLU A 108 0.18 -11.62 -14.15
CA GLU A 108 0.38 -12.90 -13.44
C GLU A 108 1.86 -13.28 -13.33
N VAL A 109 2.65 -13.06 -14.39
CA VAL A 109 4.11 -13.24 -14.36
C VAL A 109 4.76 -12.28 -13.38
N THR A 110 4.30 -11.03 -13.34
CA THR A 110 4.81 -10.02 -12.39
C THR A 110 4.54 -10.44 -10.93
N ILE A 111 3.32 -10.91 -10.64
CA ILE A 111 2.94 -11.43 -9.32
C ILE A 111 3.83 -12.63 -8.95
N GLN A 112 4.02 -13.56 -9.88
CA GLN A 112 4.89 -14.73 -9.66
C GLN A 112 6.32 -14.31 -9.30
N HIS A 113 6.90 -13.36 -10.04
CA HIS A 113 8.22 -12.84 -9.72
C HIS A 113 8.25 -12.13 -8.37
N LEU A 114 7.27 -11.27 -8.07
CA LEU A 114 7.25 -10.52 -6.82
C LEU A 114 7.19 -11.45 -5.61
N ILE A 115 6.32 -12.47 -5.63
CA ILE A 115 6.24 -13.48 -4.56
C ILE A 115 7.58 -14.26 -4.44
N THR A 116 8.19 -14.61 -5.57
CA THR A 116 9.46 -15.35 -5.60
C THR A 116 10.63 -14.53 -5.07
N ASN A 117 10.70 -13.25 -5.45
CA ASN A 117 11.74 -12.31 -5.01
C ASN A 117 11.57 -11.96 -3.53
N GLY A 118 10.32 -11.97 -3.06
CA GLY A 118 9.97 -11.60 -1.70
C GLY A 118 10.20 -10.12 -1.42
N PHE A 119 10.21 -9.79 -0.13
CA PHE A 119 10.30 -8.42 0.35
C PHE A 119 11.06 -8.39 1.68
N ASN A 120 11.91 -7.38 1.89
CA ASN A 120 12.65 -7.22 3.14
C ASN A 120 12.57 -5.77 3.67
N PRO A 121 11.68 -5.48 4.62
CA PRO A 121 11.58 -4.15 5.25
C PRO A 121 12.70 -3.88 6.25
N GLN A 122 13.69 -4.77 6.37
CA GLN A 122 14.70 -4.77 7.43
C GLN A 122 14.08 -4.76 8.84
N ALA A 123 12.96 -5.46 9.01
CA ALA A 123 12.29 -5.58 10.30
C ALA A 123 13.09 -6.42 11.31
N ARG A 124 14.07 -7.23 10.87
CA ARG A 124 15.00 -7.97 11.75
C ARG A 124 14.31 -8.84 12.82
N LYS A 125 13.12 -9.38 12.50
CA LYS A 125 12.26 -10.13 13.44
C LYS A 125 11.79 -9.31 14.66
N ASP A 126 12.03 -8.01 14.66
CA ASP A 126 11.69 -7.10 15.75
C ASP A 126 10.24 -6.61 15.60
N PRO A 127 9.34 -6.94 16.53
CA PRO A 127 7.94 -6.49 16.46
C PRO A 127 7.80 -4.96 16.55
N TYR A 128 8.75 -4.23 17.16
CA TYR A 128 8.71 -2.77 17.23
C TYR A 128 8.85 -2.19 15.82
N ARG A 129 9.83 -2.70 15.06
CA ARG A 129 10.02 -2.34 13.65
C ARG A 129 8.83 -2.77 12.82
N GLY A 130 8.36 -4.00 13.04
CA GLY A 130 7.20 -4.56 12.36
C GLY A 130 5.96 -3.68 12.47
N PHE A 131 5.59 -3.27 13.69
CA PHE A 131 4.37 -2.50 13.92
C PHE A 131 4.48 -1.03 13.50
N VAL A 132 5.67 -0.42 13.57
CA VAL A 132 5.90 0.89 12.96
C VAL A 132 5.78 0.80 11.44
N TYR A 133 6.35 -0.25 10.84
CA TYR A 133 6.32 -0.49 9.40
C TYR A 133 4.88 -0.66 8.91
N THR A 134 4.11 -1.56 9.53
CA THR A 134 2.72 -1.81 9.13
C THR A 134 1.83 -0.61 9.40
N SER A 135 1.99 0.10 10.53
CA SER A 135 1.25 1.36 10.77
C SER A 135 1.46 2.40 9.66
N PHE A 136 2.66 2.44 9.08
CA PHE A 136 2.97 3.32 7.95
C PHE A 136 2.34 2.81 6.66
N GLN A 137 2.53 1.52 6.34
CA GLN A 137 2.09 0.93 5.07
C GLN A 137 0.58 0.90 4.94
N GLU A 138 -0.14 0.49 5.98
CA GLU A 138 -1.61 0.46 6.02
C GLU A 138 -2.22 1.86 5.78
N ARG A 139 -1.52 2.90 6.21
CA ARG A 139 -1.92 4.28 5.89
C ARG A 139 -1.60 4.63 4.44
N ALA A 140 -0.47 4.18 3.91
CA ALA A 140 -0.08 4.40 2.51
C ALA A 140 -1.06 3.75 1.53
N THR A 141 -1.41 2.47 1.74
CA THR A 141 -2.40 1.71 0.95
C THR A 141 -3.79 2.33 1.06
N LYS A 142 -4.24 2.71 2.26
CA LYS A 142 -5.48 3.48 2.45
C LYS A 142 -5.53 4.76 1.61
N ILE A 143 -4.43 5.52 1.57
CA ILE A 143 -4.32 6.73 0.75
C ILE A 143 -4.36 6.37 -0.74
N SER A 144 -3.57 5.38 -1.17
CA SER A 144 -3.49 4.92 -2.56
C SER A 144 -4.86 4.51 -3.08
N HIS A 145 -5.49 3.51 -2.44
CA HIS A 145 -6.84 3.03 -2.79
C HIS A 145 -7.87 4.15 -2.75
N GLY A 146 -7.85 4.97 -1.69
CA GLY A 146 -8.75 6.10 -1.56
C GLY A 146 -8.63 7.11 -2.71
N ASN A 147 -7.42 7.35 -3.20
CA ASN A 147 -7.16 8.29 -4.30
C ASN A 147 -7.48 7.68 -5.66
N VAL A 148 -7.11 6.42 -5.91
CA VAL A 148 -7.54 5.68 -7.13
C VAL A 148 -9.05 5.71 -7.25
N GLY A 149 -9.77 5.39 -6.16
CA GLY A 149 -11.23 5.42 -6.15
C GLY A 149 -11.80 6.81 -6.47
N LYS A 150 -11.23 7.88 -5.90
CA LYS A 150 -11.68 9.25 -6.18
C LYS A 150 -11.45 9.63 -7.65
N LEU A 151 -10.29 9.29 -8.21
CA LEU A 151 -9.97 9.55 -9.61
C LEU A 151 -10.87 8.75 -10.55
N ALA A 152 -11.08 7.47 -10.28
CA ALA A 152 -12.01 6.62 -11.04
C ALA A 152 -13.41 7.25 -11.12
N ARG A 153 -13.91 7.81 -10.01
CA ARG A 153 -15.18 8.53 -9.99
C ARG A 153 -15.21 9.75 -10.91
N THR A 154 -14.10 10.47 -11.08
CA THR A 154 -14.04 11.62 -12.01
C THR A 154 -14.16 11.20 -13.48
N TYR A 155 -13.80 9.96 -13.80
CA TYR A 155 -14.01 9.33 -15.11
C TYR A 155 -15.35 8.59 -15.22
N GLY A 156 -16.26 8.78 -14.26
CA GLY A 156 -17.58 8.14 -14.25
C GLY A 156 -17.63 6.73 -13.67
N GLU A 157 -16.49 6.13 -13.31
CA GLU A 157 -16.37 4.77 -12.77
C GLU A 157 -16.77 4.71 -11.29
N LYS A 158 -18.09 4.69 -11.05
CA LYS A 158 -18.67 4.63 -9.71
C LYS A 158 -18.49 3.28 -9.05
N ASN A 159 -18.36 2.19 -9.81
CA ASN A 159 -18.19 0.87 -9.19
C ASN A 159 -16.76 0.72 -8.66
N LEU A 160 -15.76 1.07 -9.47
CA LEU A 160 -14.37 1.08 -9.02
C LEU A 160 -14.17 2.02 -7.80
N ASN A 161 -14.83 3.18 -7.78
CA ASN A 161 -14.82 4.04 -6.58
C ASN A 161 -15.31 3.32 -5.31
N LYS A 162 -16.38 2.51 -5.41
CA LYS A 162 -16.90 1.73 -4.27
C LYS A 162 -15.95 0.62 -3.87
N ILE A 163 -15.37 -0.10 -4.84
CA ILE A 163 -14.38 -1.16 -4.62
C ILE A 163 -13.20 -0.59 -3.82
N CYS A 164 -12.55 0.45 -4.32
CA CYS A 164 -11.39 1.03 -3.64
C CYS A 164 -11.76 1.65 -2.28
N ALA A 165 -12.96 2.20 -2.12
CA ALA A 165 -13.42 2.72 -0.82
C ALA A 165 -13.62 1.61 0.23
N LYS A 166 -13.94 0.38 -0.21
CA LYS A 166 -14.10 -0.76 0.70
C LYS A 166 -12.77 -1.33 1.14
N ILE A 167 -11.85 -1.48 0.20
CA ILE A 167 -10.46 -1.83 0.49
C ILE A 167 -9.87 -0.80 1.45
N ALA A 168 -9.88 0.49 1.10
CA ALA A 168 -9.38 1.56 1.99
C ALA A 168 -10.06 1.63 3.38
N GLY A 169 -11.30 1.11 3.49
CA GLY A 169 -12.00 0.98 4.77
C GLY A 169 -11.42 -0.14 5.65
N ASP A 170 -10.94 -1.21 5.05
CA ASP A 170 -10.22 -2.29 5.74
C ASP A 170 -8.83 -1.80 6.18
N GLU A 171 -8.05 -1.23 5.27
CA GLU A 171 -6.75 -0.61 5.55
C GLU A 171 -6.82 0.37 6.73
N GLY A 172 -7.88 1.19 6.79
CA GLY A 172 -8.08 2.13 7.89
C GLY A 172 -8.35 1.46 9.25
N ARG A 173 -8.89 0.24 9.27
CA ARG A 173 -9.06 -0.54 10.50
C ARG A 173 -7.75 -1.23 10.89
N HIS A 174 -7.01 -1.74 9.92
CA HIS A 174 -5.70 -2.35 10.15
C HIS A 174 -4.68 -1.33 10.62
N GLU A 175 -4.59 -0.17 9.96
CA GLU A 175 -3.83 1.01 10.38
C GLU A 175 -4.10 1.30 11.88
N LYS A 176 -5.37 1.38 12.25
CA LYS A 176 -5.77 1.65 13.63
C LYS A 176 -5.29 0.57 14.61
N ALA A 177 -5.37 -0.70 14.23
CA ALA A 177 -4.92 -1.80 15.07
C ALA A 177 -3.41 -1.75 15.32
N TYR A 178 -2.60 -1.57 14.27
CA TYR A 178 -1.15 -1.46 14.40
C TYR A 178 -0.72 -0.21 15.17
N GLN A 179 -1.41 0.92 14.99
CA GLN A 179 -1.18 2.12 15.79
C GLN A 179 -1.43 1.87 17.28
N ILE A 180 -2.47 1.10 17.64
CA ILE A 180 -2.75 0.71 19.03
C ILE A 180 -1.62 -0.19 19.58
N PHE A 181 -1.05 -1.09 18.79
CA PHE A 181 0.08 -1.91 19.24
C PHE A 181 1.29 -1.03 19.58
N SER A 182 1.62 -0.07 18.73
CA SER A 182 2.67 0.91 18.99
C SER A 182 2.37 1.81 20.20
N GLU A 183 1.12 2.22 20.41
CA GLU A 183 0.70 2.96 21.61
C GLU A 183 0.92 2.16 22.91
N GLU A 184 0.61 0.87 22.90
CA GLU A 184 0.86 0.00 24.05
C GLU A 184 2.35 -0.22 24.30
N ILE A 185 3.17 -0.23 23.25
CA ILE A 185 4.62 -0.25 23.39
C ILE A 185 5.12 1.07 24.02
N LEU A 186 4.67 2.24 23.55
CA LEU A 186 5.09 3.54 24.10
C LEU A 186 4.79 3.68 25.60
N LYS A 187 3.73 3.05 26.10
CA LYS A 187 3.42 3.03 27.54
C LYS A 187 4.41 2.22 28.38
N ARG A 188 5.13 1.28 27.77
CA ARG A 188 5.98 0.29 28.44
C ARG A 188 7.47 0.50 28.19
N ASP A 189 7.81 0.80 26.94
CA ASP A 189 9.17 1.04 26.45
C ASP A 189 9.17 2.21 25.44
N PRO A 190 8.96 3.44 25.92
CA PRO A 190 8.91 4.62 25.06
C PRO A 190 10.25 4.88 24.34
N ASP A 191 11.37 4.68 25.05
CA ASP A 191 12.71 4.82 24.50
C ASP A 191 12.96 3.86 23.34
N GLY A 192 12.65 2.57 23.52
CA GLY A 192 12.85 1.54 22.50
C GLY A 192 12.09 1.86 21.20
N LEU A 193 10.81 2.20 21.29
CA LEU A 193 10.03 2.50 20.09
C LEU A 193 10.49 3.78 19.37
N ILE A 194 10.83 4.83 20.12
CA ILE A 194 11.33 6.07 19.53
C ILE A 194 12.65 5.84 18.79
N HIS A 195 13.57 5.08 19.38
CA HIS A 195 14.82 4.73 18.72
C HIS A 195 14.60 3.93 17.43
N VAL A 196 13.71 2.93 17.48
CA VAL A 196 13.33 2.14 16.31
C VAL A 196 12.72 3.00 15.22
N PHE A 197 11.76 3.87 15.57
CA PHE A 197 11.10 4.73 14.61
C PHE A 197 12.09 5.73 13.97
N GLY A 198 12.97 6.33 14.78
CA GLY A 198 14.02 7.23 14.29
C GLY A 198 15.00 6.53 13.33
N ASP A 199 15.40 5.29 13.63
CA ASP A 199 16.25 4.49 12.76
C ASP A 199 15.56 4.15 11.43
N MET A 200 14.30 3.68 11.48
CA MET A 200 13.53 3.37 10.28
C MET A 200 13.34 4.60 9.38
N MET A 201 13.08 5.75 9.97
CA MET A 201 12.95 7.01 9.22
C MET A 201 14.25 7.45 8.54
N ARG A 202 15.41 7.11 9.08
CA ARG A 202 16.71 7.36 8.40
C ARG A 202 16.94 6.42 7.21
N GLY A 203 16.44 5.20 7.28
CA GLY A 203 16.50 4.21 6.19
C GLY A 203 15.45 4.39 5.11
N GLN A 204 14.44 5.24 5.35
CA GLN A 204 13.18 5.30 4.60
C GLN A 204 12.37 3.99 4.72
N ILE A 205 11.05 4.13 4.61
CA ILE A 205 10.15 2.98 4.63
C ILE A 205 10.15 2.37 3.23
N VAL A 206 10.56 1.11 3.17
CA VAL A 206 10.64 0.32 1.94
C VAL A 206 9.24 -0.07 1.48
N MET A 207 8.92 0.13 0.21
CA MET A 207 7.62 -0.29 -0.34
C MET A 207 7.61 -1.80 -0.58
N PRO A 208 6.52 -2.52 -0.25
CA PRO A 208 6.48 -3.98 -0.34
C PRO A 208 6.76 -4.54 -1.73
N ALA A 209 6.38 -3.80 -2.78
CA ALA A 209 6.51 -4.21 -4.17
C ALA A 209 7.76 -3.68 -4.88
N GLU A 210 8.77 -3.19 -4.15
CA GLU A 210 9.99 -2.62 -4.75
C GLU A 210 10.76 -3.60 -5.65
N GLN A 211 10.59 -4.91 -5.43
CA GLN A 211 11.23 -5.97 -6.21
C GLN A 211 10.32 -6.49 -7.37
N MET A 212 9.28 -5.73 -7.74
CA MET A 212 8.41 -6.12 -8.87
C MET A 212 9.16 -6.07 -10.20
N THR A 213 8.94 -7.08 -11.04
CA THR A 213 9.45 -7.12 -12.40
C THR A 213 8.57 -8.01 -13.29
N ASP A 214 8.34 -7.60 -14.53
CA ASP A 214 7.63 -8.41 -15.53
C ASP A 214 8.59 -9.31 -16.33
N GLY A 215 9.88 -9.33 -15.95
CA GLY A 215 10.94 -10.04 -16.65
C GLY A 215 11.48 -9.34 -17.90
N LYS A 216 11.01 -8.12 -18.20
CA LYS A 216 11.45 -7.33 -19.37
C LYS A 216 11.91 -5.94 -18.96
N ASP A 217 11.13 -5.26 -18.13
CA ASP A 217 11.46 -3.95 -17.57
C ASP A 217 12.17 -4.14 -16.22
N PRO A 218 13.49 -3.85 -16.13
CA PRO A 218 14.22 -3.91 -14.86
C PRO A 218 13.83 -2.76 -13.92
N ASP A 219 13.25 -1.68 -14.43
CA ASP A 219 12.91 -0.46 -13.70
C ASP A 219 11.39 -0.34 -13.47
N LEU A 220 10.66 -1.48 -13.53
CA LEU A 220 9.20 -1.51 -13.52
C LEU A 220 8.61 -0.80 -12.30
N TYR A 221 9.18 -1.05 -11.11
CA TYR A 221 8.75 -0.39 -9.88
C TYR A 221 8.89 1.14 -9.96
N ASP A 222 10.03 1.63 -10.43
CA ASP A 222 10.30 3.06 -10.54
C ASP A 222 9.37 3.71 -11.57
N ASN A 223 9.16 3.06 -12.70
CA ASN A 223 8.23 3.50 -13.73
C ASN A 223 6.79 3.58 -13.19
N PHE A 224 6.30 2.54 -12.51
CA PHE A 224 5.01 2.54 -11.83
C PHE A 224 4.91 3.65 -10.78
N SER A 225 5.92 3.80 -9.91
CA SER A 225 5.96 4.80 -8.84
C SER A 225 5.91 6.23 -9.39
N MET A 226 6.57 6.48 -10.53
CA MET A 226 6.48 7.77 -11.22
C MET A 226 5.06 8.06 -11.74
N VAL A 227 4.36 7.06 -12.29
CA VAL A 227 2.97 7.21 -12.73
C VAL A 227 2.04 7.46 -11.53
N ALA A 228 2.21 6.73 -10.43
CA ALA A 228 1.46 6.95 -9.18
C ALA A 228 1.67 8.36 -8.62
N GLN A 229 2.91 8.87 -8.68
CA GLN A 229 3.21 10.23 -8.25
C GLN A 229 2.62 11.29 -9.20
N LYS A 230 2.68 11.07 -10.52
CA LYS A 230 2.17 12.01 -11.54
C LYS A 230 0.65 12.12 -11.50
N THR A 231 -0.04 11.00 -11.31
CA THR A 231 -1.50 10.92 -11.17
C THR A 231 -2.00 11.45 -9.82
N GLY A 232 -1.09 11.63 -8.85
CA GLY A 232 -1.43 12.08 -7.50
C GLY A 232 -2.09 10.99 -6.65
N VAL A 233 -1.92 9.72 -7.02
CA VAL A 233 -2.42 8.58 -6.24
C VAL A 233 -1.62 8.44 -4.95
N TYR A 234 -0.29 8.40 -5.06
CA TYR A 234 0.63 8.37 -3.92
C TYR A 234 1.89 9.15 -4.25
N THR A 235 2.21 10.14 -3.41
CA THR A 235 3.29 11.10 -3.66
C THR A 235 4.25 11.20 -2.48
N ALA A 236 5.39 11.84 -2.71
CA ALA A 236 6.32 12.19 -1.64
C ALA A 236 5.71 13.13 -0.57
N LEU A 237 4.62 13.84 -0.88
CA LEU A 237 3.89 14.61 0.13
C LEU A 237 3.06 13.70 1.03
N ASP A 238 2.39 12.69 0.46
CA ASP A 238 1.64 11.69 1.24
C ASP A 238 2.56 10.96 2.22
N TYR A 239 3.77 10.60 1.78
CA TYR A 239 4.81 10.04 2.65
C TYR A 239 5.09 10.95 3.87
N ALA A 240 5.23 12.25 3.65
CA ALA A 240 5.46 13.22 4.73
C ALA A 240 4.24 13.36 5.66
N GLU A 241 3.03 13.33 5.10
CA GLU A 241 1.78 13.38 5.88
C GLU A 241 1.56 12.12 6.71
N ILE A 242 2.02 10.95 6.25
CA ILE A 242 1.98 9.72 7.05
C ILE A 242 2.88 9.87 8.28
N ILE A 243 4.11 10.38 8.12
CA ILE A 243 5.00 10.63 9.26
C ILE A 243 4.33 11.60 10.24
N ASP A 244 3.79 12.72 9.75
CA ASP A 244 3.10 13.72 10.58
C ASP A 244 1.92 13.11 11.34
N HIS A 245 1.16 12.25 10.66
CA HIS A 245 0.04 11.55 11.26
C HIS A 245 0.48 10.63 12.40
N LEU A 246 1.51 9.81 12.19
CA LEU A 246 2.00 8.88 13.22
C LEU A 246 2.62 9.62 14.41
N VAL A 247 3.41 10.68 14.16
CA VAL A 247 3.95 11.56 15.21
C VAL A 247 2.84 12.12 16.09
N LYS A 248 1.74 12.59 15.48
CA LYS A 248 0.58 13.12 16.19
C LYS A 248 -0.26 12.03 16.87
N ARG A 249 -0.46 10.89 16.20
CA ARG A 249 -1.26 9.77 16.72
C ARG A 249 -0.65 9.20 18.00
N TRP A 250 0.67 9.10 18.03
CA TRP A 250 1.45 8.61 19.16
C TRP A 250 1.86 9.71 20.15
N ASP A 251 1.40 10.94 19.92
CA ASP A 251 1.65 12.10 20.78
C ASP A 251 3.13 12.31 21.15
N LEU A 252 4.02 12.10 20.17
CA LEU A 252 5.46 12.11 20.42
C LEU A 252 5.97 13.49 20.87
N GLU A 253 5.24 14.57 20.56
CA GLU A 253 5.61 15.92 21.00
C GLU A 253 5.48 16.11 22.52
N HIS A 254 4.57 15.38 23.17
CA HIS A 254 4.30 15.52 24.60
C HIS A 254 4.77 14.31 25.42
N LEU A 255 5.52 13.39 24.80
CA LEU A 255 6.05 12.23 25.52
C LEU A 255 7.18 12.66 26.47
N GLU A 256 7.00 12.37 27.76
CA GLU A 256 7.93 12.74 28.84
C GLU A 256 8.66 11.51 29.40
N GLY A 257 9.70 11.75 30.22
CA GLY A 257 10.40 10.68 30.95
C GLY A 257 11.39 9.87 30.11
N LEU A 258 11.73 10.35 28.91
CA LEU A 258 12.69 9.71 28.00
C LEU A 258 14.14 9.86 28.47
N SER A 259 14.98 8.90 28.07
CA SER A 259 16.43 9.12 28.18
C SER A 259 16.89 10.28 27.26
N PRO A 260 18.08 10.87 27.52
CA PRO A 260 18.64 11.90 26.66
C PRO A 260 18.82 11.47 25.19
N ALA A 261 19.06 10.18 24.95
CA ALA A 261 19.20 9.65 23.61
C ALA A 261 17.85 9.57 22.89
N ALA A 262 16.81 9.08 23.57
CA ALA A 262 15.45 9.00 23.04
C ALA A 262 14.85 10.40 22.82
N GLU A 263 15.14 11.36 23.70
CA GLU A 263 14.70 12.76 23.52
C GLU A 263 15.22 13.38 22.22
N LYS A 264 16.48 13.11 21.87
CA LYS A 264 17.06 13.55 20.59
C LYS A 264 16.37 12.92 19.39
N GLU A 265 16.00 11.64 19.48
CA GLU A 265 15.25 10.96 18.42
C GLU A 265 13.83 11.47 18.29
N ARG A 266 13.15 11.72 19.41
CA ARG A 266 11.84 12.37 19.45
C ARG A 266 11.84 13.72 18.75
N GLU A 267 12.82 14.58 19.04
CA GLU A 267 13.00 15.86 18.35
C GLU A 267 13.23 15.71 16.85
N TYR A 268 14.04 14.72 16.45
CA TYR A 268 14.29 14.41 15.05
C TYR A 268 12.99 14.01 14.33
N LEU A 269 12.22 13.09 14.92
CA LEU A 269 10.95 12.60 14.40
C LEU A 269 9.92 13.73 14.28
N CYS A 270 9.76 14.57 15.30
CA CYS A 270 8.79 15.66 15.27
C CYS A 270 9.10 16.73 14.21
N ARG A 271 10.37 16.93 13.85
CA ARG A 271 10.79 17.85 12.78
C ARG A 271 10.78 17.22 11.38
N LEU A 272 10.67 15.90 11.30
CA LEU A 272 10.83 15.15 10.07
C LEU A 272 9.75 15.41 9.02
N PRO A 273 8.44 15.49 9.36
CA PRO A 273 7.40 15.76 8.36
C PRO A 273 7.65 17.03 7.56
N GLU A 274 7.98 18.12 8.26
CA GLU A 274 8.26 19.41 7.64
C GLU A 274 9.51 19.37 6.73
N ARG A 275 10.52 18.58 7.12
CA ARG A 275 11.69 18.35 6.29
C ARG A 275 11.31 17.62 4.99
N TYR A 276 10.51 16.57 5.05
CA TYR A 276 10.07 15.83 3.86
C TYR A 276 9.15 16.66 2.97
N ARG A 277 8.20 17.44 3.52
CA ARG A 277 7.36 18.39 2.76
C ARG A 277 8.21 19.36 1.93
N LYS A 278 9.24 19.96 2.55
CA LYS A 278 10.17 20.87 1.86
C LYS A 278 10.94 20.18 0.74
N LEU A 279 11.43 18.95 0.97
CA LEU A 279 12.15 18.17 -0.04
C LEU A 279 11.24 17.79 -1.21
N ALA A 280 10.03 17.29 -0.93
CA ALA A 280 9.03 16.94 -1.93
C ALA A 280 8.68 18.16 -2.80
N THR A 281 8.37 19.30 -2.18
CA THR A 281 8.03 20.54 -2.87
C THR A 281 9.18 21.03 -3.76
N ARG A 282 10.43 20.96 -3.28
CA ARG A 282 11.62 21.31 -4.07
C ARG A 282 11.82 20.38 -5.27
N SER A 283 11.64 19.08 -5.09
CA SER A 283 11.75 18.09 -6.16
C SER A 283 10.67 18.30 -7.23
N MET A 284 9.42 18.51 -6.82
CA MET A 284 8.31 18.84 -7.72
C MET A 284 8.56 20.15 -8.50
N ASN A 285 9.05 21.20 -7.84
CA ASN A 285 9.37 22.46 -8.49
C ASN A 285 10.56 22.35 -9.46
N LYS A 286 11.56 21.50 -9.15
CA LYS A 286 12.68 21.21 -10.04
C LYS A 286 12.20 20.44 -11.27
N LYS A 287 11.34 19.44 -11.11
CA LYS A 287 10.72 18.71 -12.24
C LYS A 287 9.89 19.66 -13.11
N LYS A 288 9.02 20.50 -12.52
CA LYS A 288 8.26 21.52 -13.27
C LYS A 288 9.12 22.47 -14.12
N LYS A 289 10.33 22.79 -13.66
CA LYS A 289 11.29 23.63 -14.41
C LYS A 289 12.05 22.89 -15.50
N VAL A 290 12.12 21.56 -15.43
CA VAL A 290 12.74 20.70 -16.45
C VAL A 290 11.70 20.31 -17.51
N THR A 291 10.43 20.16 -17.12
CA THR A 291 9.32 19.71 -18.00
C THR A 291 8.70 20.81 -18.86
N GLU A 292 9.48 21.81 -19.29
CA GLU A 292 9.19 22.48 -20.57
C GLU A 292 9.62 21.60 -21.76
N ASP A 293 10.43 20.55 -21.52
CA ASP A 293 10.66 19.42 -22.43
C ASP A 293 10.00 18.14 -21.88
N GLU A 294 9.29 17.43 -22.74
CA GLU A 294 8.41 16.27 -22.49
C GLU A 294 8.98 15.24 -21.50
N ASP A 295 8.24 14.91 -20.43
CA ASP A 295 8.50 13.68 -19.64
C ASP A 295 7.93 12.50 -20.44
N PRO A 296 8.77 11.66 -21.07
CA PRO A 296 8.28 10.71 -22.05
C PRO A 296 7.51 9.62 -21.32
N LEU A 297 6.24 9.44 -21.71
CA LEU A 297 5.42 8.29 -21.31
C LEU A 297 6.24 7.00 -21.47
N LYS A 298 5.99 6.01 -20.61
CA LYS A 298 6.64 4.70 -20.66
C LYS A 298 5.68 3.65 -21.17
N SER A 299 6.21 2.66 -21.89
CA SER A 299 5.44 1.52 -22.35
C SER A 299 5.37 0.49 -21.23
N PHE A 300 4.17 -0.01 -20.92
CA PHE A 300 3.98 -1.01 -19.87
C PHE A 300 3.46 -2.34 -20.44
N GLY A 301 4.12 -3.44 -20.08
CA GLY A 301 3.69 -4.79 -20.43
C GLY A 301 2.27 -5.11 -19.95
N TRP A 302 1.91 -4.61 -18.76
CA TRP A 302 0.59 -4.76 -18.14
C TRP A 302 -0.59 -4.23 -18.99
N ILE A 303 -0.34 -3.32 -19.92
CA ILE A 303 -1.36 -2.72 -20.80
C ILE A 303 -1.04 -2.96 -22.28
N TYR A 304 -0.47 -4.12 -22.61
CA TYR A 304 -0.12 -4.52 -23.99
C TYR A 304 0.87 -3.56 -24.68
N GLY A 305 1.77 -2.96 -23.91
CA GLY A 305 2.78 -2.02 -24.42
C GLY A 305 2.23 -0.61 -24.75
N ARG A 306 1.00 -0.30 -24.36
CA ARG A 306 0.50 1.09 -24.40
C ARG A 306 1.31 1.99 -23.46
N MET A 307 1.20 3.30 -23.70
CA MET A 307 2.00 4.34 -23.05
C MET A 307 1.24 4.94 -21.85
N ALA A 308 1.92 5.09 -20.71
CA ALA A 308 1.41 5.72 -19.48
C ALA A 308 2.51 6.55 -18.78
#